data_AF-A0A4Y2B4B5-F1
#
_entry.id   AF-A0A4Y2B4B5-F1
#
_cell.length_a   1.000
_cell.length_b   1.000
_cell.length_c   1.000
_cell.angle_alpha   90.00
_cell.angle_beta   90.00
_cell.angle_gamma   90.00
#
_symmetry.space_group_name_H-M   'P 1'
#
loop_
_entity.id
_entity.type
_entity.pdbx_description
1 polymer ?
#
loop_
_entity_poly.entity_id
_entity_poly.type
_entity_poly.pdbx_seq_one_letter_code
_entity_poly.pdbx_strand_id
1 'polypeptide(L)'
;MVYNGLDQFSIPSSEVWKPDLSIYAGYSDSNYFPTVSTNVVLFANGTVLWVTPFTVKSRCSVTPPQDTEDTFECILPIGTWTNDIRKITVHEVRQNVFEGMAREGFHDDNRKWKFESMIARSLERQYSCCSHPFSLVLVDMVFRKKPQTDD
;
A
#
# COMPACT_ATOMS: atom_id res chain seq x y z
N MET A 1 39.86 7.94 1.13
CA MET A 1 38.53 7.37 1.38
C MET A 1 37.57 8.01 0.40
N VAL A 2 36.82 7.20 -0.36
CA VAL A 2 35.88 7.70 -1.36
C VAL A 2 34.74 8.42 -0.60
N TYR A 3 34.54 9.71 -0.87
CA TYR A 3 33.53 10.60 -0.28
C TYR A 3 33.42 10.67 1.26
N ASN A 4 34.54 10.77 2.00
CA ASN A 4 34.54 11.09 3.46
C ASN A 4 33.65 10.21 4.37
N GLY A 5 33.37 8.96 3.97
CA GLY A 5 32.55 8.05 4.78
C GLY A 5 31.04 8.31 4.70
N LEU A 6 30.57 9.04 3.68
CA LEU A 6 29.14 9.22 3.41
C LEU A 6 28.48 7.85 3.13
N ASP A 7 27.54 7.47 4.00
CA ASP A 7 26.82 6.19 3.96
C ASP A 7 25.39 6.31 3.42
N GLN A 8 24.77 7.48 3.58
CA GLN A 8 23.49 7.82 2.99
C GLN A 8 23.33 9.32 2.71
N PHE A 9 22.47 9.67 1.76
CA PHE A 9 22.06 11.06 1.50
C PHE A 9 20.64 11.12 0.91
N SER A 10 20.01 12.30 0.97
CA SER A 10 18.65 12.50 0.48
C SER A 10 18.62 13.38 -0.76
N ILE A 11 17.83 12.98 -1.78
CA ILE A 11 17.63 13.76 -3.02
C ILE A 11 16.14 13.77 -3.43
N PRO A 12 15.70 14.68 -4.32
CA PRO A 12 14.36 14.65 -4.86
C PRO A 12 14.06 13.33 -5.59
N SER A 13 12.86 12.78 -5.40
CA SER A 13 12.42 11.55 -6.09
C SER A 13 12.31 11.67 -7.62
N SER A 14 12.40 12.89 -8.18
CA SER A 14 12.47 13.13 -9.62
C SER A 14 13.81 12.73 -10.25
N GLU A 15 14.87 12.64 -9.44
CA GLU A 15 16.24 12.34 -9.89
C GLU A 15 16.53 10.83 -9.95
N VAL A 16 15.57 9.99 -9.54
CA VAL A 16 15.70 8.54 -9.53
C VAL A 16 14.59 7.89 -10.36
N TRP A 17 14.87 6.71 -10.91
CA TRP A 17 13.85 5.90 -11.54
C TRP A 17 12.79 5.46 -10.50
N LYS A 18 11.52 5.43 -10.92
CA LYS A 18 10.38 5.08 -10.08
C LYS A 18 9.56 3.97 -10.73
N PRO A 19 9.13 2.94 -9.99
CA PRO A 19 8.21 1.94 -10.51
C PRO A 19 6.83 2.55 -10.73
N ASP A 20 6.08 1.97 -11.66
CA ASP A 20 4.72 2.36 -12.01
C ASP A 20 3.68 1.64 -11.14
N LEU A 21 3.75 1.87 -9.83
CA LEU A 21 2.82 1.26 -8.88
C LEU A 21 1.39 1.82 -9.07
N SER A 22 0.42 0.93 -8.96
CA SER A 22 -0.99 1.22 -9.15
C SER A 22 -1.87 0.48 -8.15
N ILE A 23 -2.97 1.12 -7.76
CA ILE A 23 -4.02 0.54 -6.92
C ILE A 23 -5.16 0.11 -7.82
N TYR A 24 -5.32 -1.20 -8.01
CA TYR A 24 -6.20 -1.75 -9.04
C TYR A 24 -7.69 -1.55 -8.71
N ALA A 25 -8.02 -1.38 -7.42
CA ALA A 25 -9.36 -1.09 -6.93
C ALA A 25 -9.62 0.42 -6.71
N GLY A 26 -8.72 1.30 -7.16
CA GLY A 26 -8.83 2.74 -6.98
C GLY A 26 -9.99 3.37 -7.78
N TYR A 27 -10.55 4.45 -7.23
CA TYR A 27 -11.56 5.29 -7.85
C TYR A 27 -10.88 6.50 -8.51
N SER A 28 -11.17 6.80 -9.79
CA SER A 28 -10.63 7.94 -10.58
C SER A 28 -9.14 7.85 -10.99
N ASP A 29 -8.56 8.95 -11.50
CA ASP A 29 -7.16 9.07 -11.96
C ASP A 29 -6.11 8.98 -10.82
N SER A 30 -6.55 8.81 -9.57
CA SER A 30 -5.68 8.61 -8.40
C SER A 30 -5.14 7.18 -8.25
N ASN A 31 -5.19 6.38 -9.31
CA ASN A 31 -4.78 4.97 -9.23
C ASN A 31 -3.26 4.79 -9.26
N TYR A 32 -2.53 5.74 -9.84
CA TYR A 32 -1.06 5.68 -9.90
C TYR A 32 -0.45 6.23 -8.62
N PHE A 33 0.44 5.44 -8.02
CA PHE A 33 1.13 5.73 -6.78
C PHE A 33 2.65 5.75 -7.01
N PRO A 34 3.39 6.67 -6.37
CA PRO A 34 2.94 7.82 -5.58
C PRO A 34 2.88 9.10 -6.42
N THR A 35 1.94 10.01 -6.07
CA THR A 35 1.74 11.30 -6.76
C THR A 35 2.54 12.45 -6.14
N VAL A 36 3.08 12.28 -4.94
CA VAL A 36 3.78 13.33 -4.17
C VAL A 36 5.28 13.25 -4.41
N SER A 37 5.89 14.39 -4.73
CA SER A 37 7.34 14.52 -4.94
C SER A 37 8.07 14.77 -3.62
N THR A 38 8.16 13.75 -2.75
CA THR A 38 9.04 13.78 -1.57
C THR A 38 10.48 13.43 -1.94
N ASN A 39 11.41 13.67 -1.01
CA ASN A 39 12.78 13.18 -1.14
C ASN A 39 12.85 11.67 -0.90
N VAL A 40 13.85 11.03 -1.52
CA VAL A 40 14.27 9.64 -1.27
C VAL A 40 15.57 9.64 -0.48
N VAL A 41 15.80 8.59 0.29
CA VAL A 41 17.10 8.31 0.93
C VAL A 41 17.84 7.28 0.09
N LEU A 42 19.03 7.64 -0.37
CA LEU A 42 19.95 6.76 -1.08
C LEU A 42 21.03 6.26 -0.11
N PHE A 43 21.20 4.94 -0.05
CA PHE A 43 22.27 4.29 0.70
C PHE A 43 23.47 4.00 -0.20
N ALA A 44 24.68 3.96 0.37
CA ALA A 44 25.91 3.70 -0.37
C ALA A 44 25.95 2.35 -1.09
N ASN A 45 25.12 1.37 -0.67
CA ASN A 45 24.97 0.08 -1.34
C ASN A 45 24.00 0.10 -2.54
N GLY A 46 23.44 1.27 -2.88
CA GLY A 46 22.46 1.45 -3.97
C GLY A 46 21.00 1.24 -3.56
N THR A 47 20.72 0.91 -2.30
CA THR A 47 19.33 0.81 -1.81
C THR A 47 18.68 2.19 -1.81
N VAL A 48 17.42 2.25 -2.22
CA VAL A 48 16.60 3.46 -2.21
C VAL A 48 15.43 3.26 -1.26
N LEU A 49 15.31 4.12 -0.25
CA LEU A 49 14.14 4.18 0.62
C LEU A 49 13.28 5.38 0.23
N TRP A 50 12.02 5.12 -0.12
CA TRP A 50 11.05 6.14 -0.43
C TRP A 50 9.78 5.99 0.41
N VAL A 51 9.57 6.94 1.32
CA VAL A 51 8.39 6.99 2.17
C VAL A 51 7.55 8.19 1.74
N THR A 52 6.34 7.94 1.23
CA THR A 52 5.45 8.98 0.67
C THR A 52 4.10 8.99 1.38
N PRO A 53 3.55 10.17 1.72
CA PRO A 53 2.16 10.26 2.13
C PRO A 53 1.25 10.04 0.92
N PHE A 54 0.17 9.28 1.11
CA PHE A 54 -0.84 9.05 0.06
C PHE A 54 -2.21 8.75 0.64
N THR A 55 -3.24 9.19 -0.08
CA THR A 55 -4.65 8.94 0.28
C THR A 55 -5.30 8.09 -0.80
N VAL A 56 -5.76 6.90 -0.42
CA VAL A 56 -6.45 5.98 -1.33
C VAL A 56 -7.96 6.21 -1.26
N LYS A 57 -8.58 6.38 -2.43
CA LYS A 57 -10.04 6.23 -2.59
C LYS A 57 -10.28 5.01 -3.45
N SER A 58 -11.01 4.02 -2.94
CA SER A 58 -11.25 2.76 -3.63
C SER A 58 -12.72 2.38 -3.62
N ARG A 59 -13.11 1.51 -4.56
CA ARG A 59 -14.37 0.77 -4.50
C ARG A 59 -14.10 -0.58 -3.87
N CYS A 60 -14.41 -0.74 -2.59
CA CYS A 60 -14.34 -2.03 -1.92
C CYS A 60 -15.72 -2.70 -1.92
N SER A 61 -15.76 -3.93 -2.43
CA SER A 61 -16.95 -4.78 -2.33
C SER A 61 -17.14 -5.17 -0.87
N VAL A 62 -18.24 -4.70 -0.27
CA VAL A 62 -18.66 -5.14 1.06
C VAL A 62 -19.02 -6.62 0.96
N THR A 63 -18.12 -7.49 1.42
CA THR A 63 -18.45 -8.89 1.68
C THR A 63 -18.70 -8.99 3.17
N PRO A 64 -19.95 -9.21 3.62
CA PRO A 64 -20.19 -9.57 5.01
C PRO A 64 -19.45 -10.90 5.26
N PRO A 65 -18.56 -10.99 6.26
CA PRO A 65 -18.07 -12.29 6.71
C PRO A 65 -19.27 -13.15 7.06
N GLN A 66 -19.22 -14.44 6.71
CA GLN A 66 -20.36 -15.35 6.81
C GLN A 66 -20.96 -15.48 8.24
N ASP A 67 -20.29 -14.92 9.27
CA ASP A 67 -20.67 -15.06 10.68
C ASP A 67 -20.76 -13.74 11.50
N THR A 68 -20.59 -12.54 10.92
CA THR A 68 -20.64 -11.28 11.71
C THR A 68 -21.33 -10.13 10.96
N GLU A 69 -22.58 -9.81 11.34
CA GLU A 69 -23.43 -8.76 10.73
C GLU A 69 -22.83 -7.34 10.78
N ASP A 70 -21.76 -7.11 11.55
CA ASP A 70 -21.19 -5.78 11.81
C ASP A 70 -19.76 -5.55 11.26
N THR A 71 -19.17 -6.49 10.52
CA THR A 71 -17.79 -6.35 10.01
C THR A 71 -17.73 -6.19 8.50
N PHE A 72 -16.79 -5.36 8.04
CA PHE A 72 -16.64 -4.93 6.66
C PHE A 72 -15.18 -5.13 6.25
N GLU A 73 -14.96 -5.96 5.23
CA GLU A 73 -13.64 -6.21 4.67
C GLU A 73 -13.45 -5.42 3.36
N CYS A 74 -12.28 -4.81 3.21
CA CYS A 74 -11.88 -4.03 2.04
C CYS A 74 -10.48 -4.47 1.61
N ILE A 75 -10.39 -5.04 0.41
CA ILE A 75 -9.14 -5.53 -0.15
C ILE A 75 -8.62 -4.53 -1.19
N LEU A 76 -7.39 -4.06 -1.00
CA LEU A 76 -6.69 -3.18 -1.94
C LEU A 76 -5.54 -3.91 -2.63
N PRO A 77 -5.69 -4.30 -3.91
CA PRO A 77 -4.58 -4.84 -4.68
C PRO A 77 -3.66 -3.72 -5.16
N ILE A 78 -2.37 -3.82 -4.83
CA ILE A 78 -1.30 -2.91 -5.22
C ILE A 78 -0.29 -3.68 -6.07
N GLY A 79 0.12 -3.13 -7.20
CA GLY A 79 1.15 -3.74 -8.05
C GLY A 79 1.60 -2.82 -9.17
N THR A 80 2.55 -3.26 -9.98
CA THR A 80 2.96 -2.55 -11.19
C THR A 80 1.85 -2.54 -12.24
N TRP A 81 1.81 -1.52 -13.10
CA TRP A 81 0.82 -1.44 -14.18
C TRP A 81 1.31 -2.11 -15.48
N THR A 82 2.57 -1.89 -15.84
CA THR A 82 3.14 -2.28 -17.14
C THR A 82 4.20 -3.38 -17.08
N ASN A 83 4.59 -3.78 -15.87
CA ASN A 83 5.71 -4.71 -15.66
C ASN A 83 5.26 -6.03 -15.01
N ASP A 84 5.51 -7.14 -15.69
CA ASP A 84 5.32 -8.49 -15.15
C ASP A 84 6.39 -8.88 -14.11
N ILE A 85 6.15 -9.98 -13.39
CA ILE A 85 6.98 -10.42 -12.26
C ILE A 85 8.46 -10.62 -12.60
N ARG A 86 8.79 -10.91 -13.86
CA ARG A 86 10.18 -11.15 -14.28
C ARG A 86 11.00 -9.86 -14.37
N LYS A 87 10.32 -8.71 -14.44
CA LYS A 87 10.95 -7.38 -14.48
C LYS A 87 10.93 -6.73 -13.11
N ILE A 88 9.77 -6.71 -12.46
CA ILE A 88 9.58 -6.07 -11.15
C ILE A 88 8.74 -7.00 -10.29
N THR A 89 9.22 -7.27 -9.08
CA THR A 89 8.48 -7.99 -8.04
C THR A 89 8.13 -7.02 -6.91
N VAL A 90 6.85 -6.93 -6.59
CA VAL A 90 6.32 -6.18 -5.44
C VAL A 90 6.00 -7.19 -4.34
N HIS A 91 6.47 -6.93 -3.12
CA HIS A 91 6.22 -7.77 -1.95
C HIS A 91 6.09 -6.92 -0.68
N GLU A 92 5.33 -7.40 0.29
CA GLU A 92 5.22 -6.76 1.60
C GLU A 92 6.50 -6.97 2.42
N VAL A 93 6.90 -5.92 3.14
CA VAL A 93 8.02 -6.02 4.12
C VAL A 93 7.53 -6.65 5.43
N ARG A 94 6.24 -6.50 5.75
CA ARG A 94 5.58 -7.04 6.95
C ARG A 94 4.15 -7.41 6.62
N GLN A 95 3.66 -8.48 7.24
CA GLN A 95 2.27 -8.92 7.08
C GLN A 95 1.31 -8.05 7.89
N ASN A 96 1.57 -7.82 9.18
CA ASN A 96 0.74 -6.89 9.96
C ASN A 96 1.21 -5.45 9.71
N VAL A 97 0.54 -4.78 8.77
CA VAL A 97 0.89 -3.41 8.37
C VAL A 97 0.48 -2.40 9.43
N PHE A 98 -0.54 -2.72 10.23
CA PHE A 98 -1.02 -1.83 11.29
C PHE A 98 -0.18 -1.89 12.57
N GLU A 99 0.96 -2.59 12.59
CA GLU A 99 1.91 -2.57 13.70
C GLU A 99 3.02 -1.52 13.49
N GLY A 100 3.57 -1.01 14.61
CA GLY A 100 4.66 -0.02 14.59
C GLY A 100 4.18 1.37 14.15
N MET A 101 4.91 2.00 13.22
CA MET A 101 4.70 3.39 12.78
C MET A 101 3.26 3.66 12.31
N ALA A 102 2.60 2.67 11.69
CA ALA A 102 1.21 2.82 11.25
C ALA A 102 0.24 3.00 12.42
N ARG A 103 0.52 2.40 13.59
CA ARG A 103 -0.32 2.54 14.80
C ARG A 103 0.01 3.78 15.59
N GLU A 104 1.30 4.12 15.69
CA GLU A 104 1.78 5.23 16.52
C GLU A 104 1.16 6.59 16.12
N GLY A 105 0.86 6.78 14.83
CA GLY A 105 0.21 7.98 14.31
C GLY A 105 -1.30 7.85 14.06
N PHE A 106 -1.92 6.72 14.38
CA PHE A 106 -3.32 6.47 14.04
C PHE A 106 -4.27 6.85 15.18
N HIS A 107 -5.21 7.74 14.87
CA HIS A 107 -6.31 8.12 15.75
C HIS A 107 -7.65 7.74 15.09
N ASP A 108 -8.43 6.89 15.77
CA ASP A 108 -9.74 6.43 15.28
C ASP A 108 -10.87 7.38 15.73
N ASP A 109 -11.03 8.46 14.96
CA ASP A 109 -12.07 9.46 15.20
C ASP A 109 -13.37 9.18 14.41
N ASN A 110 -13.46 8.03 13.74
CA ASN A 110 -14.61 7.72 12.88
C ASN A 110 -15.83 7.35 13.74
N ARG A 111 -16.96 8.04 13.57
CA ARG A 111 -18.15 7.79 14.41
C ARG A 111 -18.87 6.48 14.11
N LYS A 112 -18.73 5.95 12.89
CA LYS A 112 -19.51 4.79 12.41
C LYS A 112 -18.72 3.50 12.43
N TRP A 113 -17.41 3.58 12.17
CA TRP A 113 -16.54 2.43 11.95
C TRP A 113 -15.38 2.47 12.93
N LYS A 114 -15.02 1.30 13.46
CA LYS A 114 -13.79 1.05 14.18
C LYS A 114 -12.83 0.33 13.25
N PHE A 115 -11.60 0.80 13.15
CA PHE A 115 -10.56 0.08 12.40
C PHE A 115 -10.02 -1.08 13.23
N GLU A 116 -10.00 -2.30 12.68
CA GLU A 116 -9.58 -3.50 13.43
C GLU A 116 -8.19 -3.99 13.02
N SER A 117 -7.93 -4.12 11.72
CA SER A 117 -6.67 -4.68 11.22
C SER A 117 -6.33 -4.26 9.80
N MET A 118 -5.03 -4.31 9.48
CA MET A 118 -4.48 -4.20 8.13
C MET A 118 -3.47 -5.31 7.90
N ILE A 119 -3.77 -6.26 7.02
CA ILE A 119 -2.89 -7.38 6.71
C ILE A 119 -2.47 -7.32 5.24
N ALA A 120 -1.17 -7.36 4.97
CA ALA A 120 -0.63 -7.42 3.62
C ALA A 120 -0.20 -8.85 3.26
N ARG A 121 -0.49 -9.25 2.01
CA ARG A 121 -0.17 -10.58 1.47
C ARG A 121 0.26 -10.48 0.01
N SER A 122 1.40 -11.06 -0.35
CA SER A 122 1.83 -11.17 -1.74
C SER A 122 0.97 -12.18 -2.52
N LEU A 123 0.68 -11.86 -3.77
CA LEU A 123 -0.08 -12.69 -4.71
C LEU A 123 0.49 -12.55 -6.12
N GLU A 124 0.60 -13.66 -6.85
CA GLU A 124 0.83 -13.63 -8.29
C GLU A 124 -0.49 -13.74 -9.05
N ARG A 125 -0.69 -12.88 -10.05
CA ARG A 125 -1.91 -12.87 -10.85
C ARG A 125 -1.62 -12.85 -12.34
N GLN A 126 -2.10 -13.87 -13.04
CA GLN A 126 -2.16 -13.89 -14.49
C GLN A 126 -3.39 -13.13 -14.98
N TYR A 127 -3.19 -12.13 -15.85
CA TYR A 127 -4.28 -11.42 -16.53
C TYR A 127 -4.47 -11.94 -17.95
N SER A 128 -5.71 -11.91 -18.44
CA SER A 128 -6.08 -12.40 -19.77
C SER A 128 -5.38 -11.65 -20.93
N CYS A 129 -4.95 -10.41 -20.71
CA CYS A 129 -4.22 -9.60 -21.69
C CYS A 129 -2.80 -10.11 -21.98
N CYS A 130 -2.23 -10.87 -21.05
CA CYS A 130 -0.80 -10.84 -20.82
C CYS A 130 -0.25 -12.26 -20.72
N SER A 131 0.98 -12.47 -21.18
CA SER A 131 1.59 -13.82 -21.26
C SER A 131 2.23 -14.30 -19.96
N HIS A 132 2.51 -13.39 -19.01
CA HIS A 132 3.19 -13.69 -17.75
C HIS A 132 2.45 -13.03 -16.57
N PRO A 133 2.62 -13.56 -15.35
CA PRO A 133 1.90 -13.06 -14.19
C PRO A 133 2.52 -11.77 -13.66
N PHE A 134 1.70 -11.02 -12.94
CA PHE A 134 2.09 -9.80 -12.22
C PHE A 134 2.16 -10.12 -10.73
N SER A 135 3.16 -9.58 -10.05
CA SER A 135 3.22 -9.60 -8.58
C SER A 135 2.36 -8.48 -8.00
N LEU A 136 1.50 -8.82 -7.05
CA LEU A 136 0.63 -7.91 -6.33
C LEU A 136 0.84 -8.07 -4.83
N VAL A 137 0.61 -7.00 -4.08
CA VAL A 137 0.36 -7.05 -2.64
C VAL A 137 -1.11 -6.74 -2.42
N LEU A 138 -1.83 -7.67 -1.79
CA LEU A 138 -3.20 -7.46 -1.32
C LEU A 138 -3.14 -6.90 0.09
N VAL A 139 -3.75 -5.73 0.30
CA VAL A 139 -3.91 -5.15 1.63
C VAL A 139 -5.35 -5.35 2.08
N ASP A 140 -5.53 -6.29 3.00
CA ASP A 140 -6.80 -6.69 3.58
C ASP A 140 -7.07 -5.82 4.82
N MET A 141 -8.07 -4.95 4.74
CA MET A 141 -8.47 -4.03 5.81
C MET A 141 -9.82 -4.44 6.39
N VAL A 142 -9.89 -4.52 7.72
CA VAL A 142 -11.11 -4.90 8.43
C VAL A 142 -11.61 -3.72 9.26
N PHE A 143 -12.90 -3.41 9.10
CA PHE A 143 -13.62 -2.40 9.86
C PHE A 143 -14.80 -3.06 10.58
N ARG A 144 -15.11 -2.59 11.79
CA ARG A 144 -16.30 -3.00 12.54
C ARG A 144 -17.25 -1.82 12.72
N LYS A 145 -18.55 -2.04 12.53
CA LYS A 145 -19.58 -1.06 12.85
C LYS A 145 -19.55 -0.76 14.34
N LYS A 146 -19.50 0.52 14.71
CA LYS A 146 -19.69 0.94 16.11
C LYS A 146 -21.19 0.81 16.43
N PRO A 147 -21.56 0.35 17.65
CA PRO A 147 -22.95 0.35 18.08
C PRO A 147 -23.55 1.75 17.93
N GLN A 148 -24.78 1.87 17.41
CA GLN A 148 -25.48 3.14 17.45
C GLN A 148 -25.91 3.39 18.90
N THR A 149 -25.28 4.34 19.57
CA THR A 149 -25.88 5.00 20.73
C THR A 149 -26.90 5.99 20.20
N ASP A 150 -28.18 5.71 20.45
CA ASP A 150 -29.25 6.69 20.28
C ASP A 150 -29.06 7.78 21.34
N ASP A 151 -28.70 8.99 20.92
CA ASP A 151 -28.81 10.22 21.71
C ASP A 151 -30.17 10.89 21.42
#